data_AF-A0A6G0SF78-F1
#
_entry.id   AF-A0A6G0SF78-F1
#
_cell.length_a   1.000
_cell.length_b   1.000
_cell.length_c   1.000
_cell.angle_alpha   90.00
_cell.angle_beta   90.00
_cell.angle_gamma   90.00
#
_symmetry.space_group_name_H-M   'P 1'
#
loop_
_entity.id
_entity.type
_entity.pdbx_description
1 polymer ?
#
loop_
_entity_poly.entity_id
_entity_poly.type
_entity_poly.pdbx_seq_one_letter_code
_entity_poly.pdbx_strand_id
1 'polypeptide(L)'
;MQPRRSYAAAVRSSTRAAARTESADTGATPVPLSGRWRPRERQLLLATLHQDWNASSTQVLSEETAQLRQIALADTELHQDHALRQRTALETKALLAYLHGDLELPHAPTFLKATMPLLQRAMLEQFHETHMEVTLTADVSPRAKLRRNMTHIALFAQLYEANADSERGRQMIDKMMDDVKMLHFDGIHTLHFVFTSGRVARSYLGLAFRLQGVVLNSRTPIRTPQLEPSVRRNCVASTQCGSMGQDM
;
A
#
# COMPACT_ATOMS: atom_id res chain seq x y z
N MET A 1 8.34 15.22 -38.26
CA MET A 1 8.42 15.32 -36.78
C MET A 1 8.92 13.99 -36.24
N GLN A 2 10.10 13.95 -35.61
CA GLN A 2 10.62 12.73 -34.99
C GLN A 2 10.03 12.53 -33.58
N PRO A 3 9.65 11.30 -33.19
CA PRO A 3 9.16 11.02 -31.86
C PRO A 3 10.33 11.02 -30.85
N ARG A 4 10.15 11.74 -29.74
CA ARG A 4 11.10 11.79 -28.62
C ARG A 4 11.22 10.41 -27.97
N ARG A 5 12.39 9.78 -28.09
CA ARG A 5 12.72 8.54 -27.36
C ARG A 5 12.72 8.80 -25.85
N SER A 6 11.99 7.96 -25.11
CA SER A 6 12.00 7.94 -23.64
C SER A 6 13.39 7.52 -23.12
N TYR A 7 13.91 8.28 -22.15
CA TYR A 7 15.20 8.03 -21.48
C TYR A 7 15.30 6.60 -20.91
N ALA A 8 14.20 6.08 -20.36
CA ALA A 8 14.12 4.71 -19.83
C ALA A 8 14.30 3.63 -20.90
N ALA A 9 13.95 3.89 -22.16
CA ALA A 9 14.14 2.95 -23.25
C ALA A 9 15.61 2.87 -23.71
N ALA A 10 16.34 3.99 -23.68
CA ALA A 10 17.75 4.03 -24.06
C ALA A 10 18.66 3.31 -23.04
N VAL A 11 18.33 3.41 -21.75
CA VAL A 11 19.07 2.72 -20.68
C VAL A 11 18.84 1.21 -20.76
N ARG A 12 17.61 0.74 -21.02
CA ARG A 12 17.29 -0.69 -21.16
C ARG A 12 18.02 -1.36 -22.33
N SER A 13 18.30 -0.64 -23.42
CA SER A 13 19.04 -1.20 -24.56
C SER A 13 20.53 -1.43 -24.28
N SER A 14 21.17 -0.64 -23.41
CA SER A 14 22.57 -0.87 -23.04
C SER A 14 22.70 -2.01 -22.03
N THR A 15 21.74 -2.18 -21.13
CA THR A 15 21.75 -3.27 -20.12
C THR A 15 21.49 -4.64 -20.73
N ARG A 16 20.63 -4.72 -21.76
CA ARG A 16 20.26 -6.00 -22.40
C ARG A 16 21.35 -6.57 -23.29
N ALA A 17 22.29 -5.73 -23.76
CA ALA A 17 23.50 -6.18 -24.46
C ALA A 17 24.56 -6.77 -23.51
N ALA A 18 24.52 -6.41 -22.21
CA ALA A 18 25.45 -6.90 -21.20
C ALA A 18 24.96 -8.18 -20.49
N ALA A 19 23.65 -8.47 -20.48
CA ALA A 19 23.04 -9.55 -19.70
C ALA A 19 22.99 -10.92 -20.43
N ARG A 20 23.90 -11.17 -21.37
CA ARG A 20 23.95 -12.44 -22.14
C ARG A 20 25.21 -13.25 -21.84
N THR A 21 25.54 -13.36 -20.56
CA THR A 21 26.49 -14.37 -20.07
C THR A 21 26.19 -14.64 -18.61
N GLU A 22 26.30 -15.90 -18.22
CA GLU A 22 26.26 -16.44 -16.86
C GLU A 22 24.88 -16.87 -16.35
N SER A 23 24.56 -18.11 -16.71
CA SER A 23 23.67 -19.00 -15.96
C SER A 23 24.52 -19.91 -15.06
N ALA A 24 23.98 -20.23 -13.88
CA ALA A 24 24.40 -21.23 -12.89
C ALA A 24 25.56 -20.82 -11.94
N ASP A 25 25.28 -20.75 -10.62
CA ASP A 25 25.59 -21.84 -9.68
C ASP A 25 25.09 -21.51 -8.25
N THR A 26 24.79 -22.56 -7.49
CA THR A 26 24.21 -22.58 -6.15
C THR A 26 25.31 -22.45 -5.10
N GLY A 27 25.41 -21.28 -4.46
CA GLY A 27 26.24 -21.06 -3.29
C GLY A 27 25.88 -19.72 -2.67
N ALA A 28 25.26 -19.72 -1.50
CA ALA A 28 24.82 -18.50 -0.83
C ALA A 28 26.04 -17.63 -0.48
N THR A 29 26.38 -16.71 -1.38
CA THR A 29 27.36 -15.66 -1.13
C THR A 29 26.88 -14.83 0.05
N PRO A 30 27.73 -14.56 1.06
CA PRO A 30 27.35 -13.72 2.18
C PRO A 30 26.93 -12.36 1.62
N VAL A 31 25.66 -11.97 1.80
CA VAL A 31 25.19 -10.66 1.35
C VAL A 31 26.01 -9.60 2.09
N PRO A 32 26.85 -8.81 1.39
CA PRO A 32 27.70 -7.85 2.05
C PRO A 32 26.81 -6.74 2.61
N LEU A 33 26.70 -6.69 3.94
CA LEU A 33 26.08 -5.57 4.63
C LEU A 33 27.15 -4.53 4.93
N SER A 34 27.09 -3.39 4.25
CA SER A 34 27.94 -2.25 4.57
C SER A 34 27.56 -1.63 5.93
N GLY A 35 28.54 -1.36 6.79
CA GLY A 35 28.36 -0.66 8.08
C GLY A 35 28.55 -1.52 9.35
N ARG A 36 28.64 -0.84 10.51
CA ARG A 36 28.72 -1.49 11.84
C ARG A 36 27.33 -1.52 12.48
N TRP A 37 26.70 -2.69 12.50
CA TRP A 37 25.34 -2.90 13.00
C TRP A 37 25.33 -3.75 14.27
N ARG A 38 24.37 -3.53 15.16
CA ARG A 38 24.18 -4.42 16.33
C ARG A 38 23.73 -5.81 15.85
N PRO A 39 24.02 -6.90 16.59
CA PRO A 39 23.67 -8.26 16.17
C PRO A 39 22.20 -8.44 15.78
N ARG A 40 21.29 -7.87 16.59
CA ARG A 40 19.84 -7.91 16.34
C ARG A 40 19.43 -7.13 15.08
N GLU A 41 20.01 -5.95 14.88
CA GLU A 41 19.76 -5.10 13.70
C GLU A 41 20.25 -5.79 12.43
N ARG A 42 21.45 -6.39 12.48
CA ARG A 42 22.01 -7.17 11.38
C ARG A 42 21.10 -8.34 11.00
N GLN A 43 20.57 -9.06 11.99
CA GLN A 43 19.66 -10.17 11.74
C GLN A 43 18.37 -9.71 11.03
N LEU A 44 17.78 -8.60 11.46
CA LEU A 44 16.58 -8.05 10.82
C LEU A 44 16.85 -7.54 9.39
N LEU A 45 17.99 -6.88 9.17
CA LEU A 45 18.39 -6.43 7.83
C LEU A 45 18.62 -7.61 6.88
N LEU A 46 19.31 -8.66 7.35
CA LEU A 46 19.48 -9.88 6.54
C LEU A 46 18.15 -10.56 6.26
N ALA A 47 17.27 -10.68 7.25
CA ALA A 47 15.94 -11.26 7.05
C ALA A 47 15.15 -10.49 5.98
N THR A 48 15.23 -9.16 6.00
CA THR A 48 14.59 -8.29 5.02
C THR A 48 15.21 -8.49 3.62
N LEU A 49 16.53 -8.56 3.51
CA LEU A 49 17.21 -8.79 2.22
C LEU A 49 17.04 -10.21 1.65
N HIS A 50 16.75 -11.19 2.50
CA HIS A 50 16.49 -12.57 2.08
C HIS A 50 15.05 -12.79 1.59
N GLN A 51 14.15 -11.84 1.83
CA GLN A 51 12.81 -11.88 1.25
C GLN A 51 12.89 -11.83 -0.28
N ASP A 52 11.96 -12.52 -0.95
CA ASP A 52 11.88 -12.49 -2.41
C ASP A 52 11.20 -11.19 -2.87
N TRP A 53 12.02 -10.22 -3.24
CA TRP A 53 11.59 -8.91 -3.74
C TRP A 53 11.15 -8.94 -5.21
N ASN A 54 11.44 -10.02 -5.93
CA ASN A 54 10.98 -10.21 -7.31
C ASN A 54 9.57 -10.82 -7.38
N ALA A 55 9.03 -11.28 -6.24
CA ALA A 55 7.66 -11.71 -6.15
C ALA A 55 6.72 -10.52 -6.45
N SER A 56 5.85 -10.71 -7.44
CA SER A 56 4.88 -9.69 -7.83
C SER A 56 3.87 -9.47 -6.69
N SER A 57 3.78 -8.24 -6.16
CA SER A 57 2.70 -7.84 -5.24
C SER A 57 1.32 -7.80 -5.92
N THR A 58 1.25 -8.14 -7.22
CA THR A 58 0.03 -8.18 -8.02
C THR A 58 -0.97 -9.16 -7.43
N GLN A 59 -2.19 -8.67 -7.23
CA GLN A 59 -3.29 -9.49 -6.74
C GLN A 59 -3.64 -10.55 -7.78
N VAL A 60 -3.77 -11.81 -7.35
CA VAL A 60 -4.47 -12.82 -8.15
C VAL A 60 -5.95 -12.47 -8.08
N LEU A 61 -6.46 -11.85 -9.15
CA LEU A 61 -7.86 -11.44 -9.26
C LEU A 61 -8.66 -12.54 -9.94
N SER A 62 -9.84 -12.83 -9.42
CA SER A 62 -10.87 -13.53 -10.19
C SER A 62 -11.23 -12.72 -11.43
N GLU A 63 -11.62 -13.38 -12.51
CA GLU A 63 -12.04 -12.73 -13.77
C GLU A 63 -13.09 -11.64 -13.51
N GLU A 64 -14.05 -11.91 -12.64
CA GLU A 64 -15.08 -10.96 -12.24
C GLU A 64 -14.49 -9.71 -11.55
N THR A 65 -13.61 -9.91 -10.57
CA THR A 65 -12.96 -8.79 -9.86
C THR A 65 -12.03 -7.99 -10.77
N ALA A 66 -11.39 -8.63 -11.74
CA ALA A 66 -10.57 -7.96 -12.74
C ALA A 66 -11.41 -7.06 -13.65
N GLN A 67 -12.59 -7.52 -14.08
CA GLN A 67 -13.55 -6.70 -14.82
C GLN A 67 -14.03 -5.51 -14.01
N LEU A 68 -14.41 -5.71 -12.74
CA LEU A 68 -14.84 -4.61 -11.86
C LEU A 68 -13.72 -3.58 -11.64
N ARG A 69 -12.48 -4.03 -11.47
CA ARG A 69 -11.31 -3.15 -11.37
C ARG A 69 -11.12 -2.32 -12.64
N GLN A 70 -11.24 -2.94 -13.81
CA GLN A 70 -11.11 -2.26 -15.09
C GLN A 70 -12.17 -1.16 -15.25
N ILE A 71 -13.42 -1.44 -14.87
CA ILE A 71 -14.52 -0.47 -14.92
C ILE A 71 -14.27 0.68 -13.93
N ALA A 72 -13.81 0.38 -12.72
CA ALA A 72 -13.55 1.40 -11.70
C ALA A 72 -12.42 2.36 -12.09
N LEU A 73 -11.43 1.88 -12.86
CA LEU A 73 -10.27 2.66 -13.30
C LEU A 73 -10.42 3.25 -14.70
N ALA A 74 -11.47 2.90 -15.44
CA ALA A 74 -11.71 3.43 -16.76
C ALA A 74 -11.83 4.96 -16.73
N ASP A 75 -11.22 5.60 -17.73
CA ASP A 75 -11.30 7.05 -17.86
C ASP A 75 -12.76 7.46 -18.07
N THR A 76 -13.14 8.55 -17.40
CA THR A 76 -14.49 9.09 -17.46
C THR A 76 -14.42 10.61 -17.52
N GLU A 77 -15.27 11.20 -18.34
CA GLU A 77 -15.39 12.66 -18.45
C GLU A 77 -15.88 13.28 -17.13
N LEU A 78 -15.26 14.40 -16.76
CA LEU A 78 -15.66 15.17 -15.59
C LEU A 78 -16.95 15.94 -15.91
N HIS A 79 -18.00 15.73 -15.11
CA HIS A 79 -19.26 16.44 -15.26
C HIS A 79 -19.44 17.44 -14.10
N GLN A 80 -20.15 18.54 -14.38
CA GLN A 80 -20.61 19.44 -13.32
C GLN A 80 -21.78 18.81 -12.57
N ASP A 81 -22.04 19.22 -11.33
CA ASP A 81 -23.06 18.61 -10.46
C ASP A 81 -24.48 18.59 -11.07
N HIS A 82 -24.79 19.53 -11.97
CA HIS A 82 -26.09 19.57 -12.66
C HIS A 82 -26.15 18.68 -13.92
N ALA A 83 -25.04 18.09 -14.34
CA ALA A 83 -24.90 17.28 -15.56
C ALA A 83 -24.46 15.84 -15.26
N LEU A 84 -24.77 15.32 -14.07
CA LEU A 84 -24.40 13.97 -13.67
C LEU A 84 -25.20 12.93 -14.46
N ARG A 85 -24.50 11.89 -14.94
CA ARG A 85 -25.13 10.75 -15.59
C ARG A 85 -25.57 9.70 -14.56
N GLN A 86 -26.51 8.85 -14.97
CA GLN A 86 -26.85 7.67 -14.18
C GLN A 86 -25.71 6.64 -14.20
N ARG A 87 -25.54 5.95 -13.07
CA ARG A 87 -24.56 4.89 -12.90
C ARG A 87 -25.06 3.60 -13.53
N THR A 88 -24.16 2.86 -14.19
CA THR A 88 -24.51 1.55 -14.76
C THR A 88 -24.61 0.48 -13.66
N ALA A 89 -25.21 -0.67 -13.98
CA ALA A 89 -25.31 -1.80 -13.05
C ALA A 89 -23.92 -2.31 -12.62
N LEU A 90 -22.97 -2.40 -13.57
CA LEU A 90 -21.61 -2.85 -13.29
C LEU A 90 -20.82 -1.85 -12.45
N GLU A 91 -20.98 -0.56 -12.68
CA GLU A 91 -20.38 0.50 -11.84
C GLU A 91 -20.95 0.48 -10.43
N THR A 92 -22.24 0.20 -10.29
CA THR A 92 -22.87 0.04 -8.97
C THR A 92 -22.28 -1.15 -8.23
N LYS A 93 -22.12 -2.29 -8.93
CA LYS A 93 -21.46 -3.47 -8.38
C LYS A 93 -20.01 -3.21 -8.00
N ALA A 94 -19.26 -2.48 -8.83
CA ALA A 94 -17.87 -2.10 -8.55
C ALA A 94 -17.78 -1.18 -7.33
N LEU A 95 -18.68 -0.20 -7.19
CA LEU A 95 -18.72 0.68 -6.02
C LEU A 95 -19.01 -0.10 -4.73
N LEU A 96 -19.96 -1.03 -4.76
CA LEU A 96 -20.29 -1.85 -3.60
C LEU A 96 -19.10 -2.74 -3.20
N ALA A 97 -18.49 -3.44 -4.16
CA ALA A 97 -17.30 -4.27 -3.91
C ALA A 97 -16.13 -3.43 -3.34
N TYR A 98 -15.96 -2.20 -3.82
CA TYR A 98 -14.99 -1.25 -3.29
C TYR A 98 -15.30 -0.84 -1.84
N LEU A 99 -16.53 -0.49 -1.52
CA LEU A 99 -16.93 -0.10 -0.16
C LEU A 99 -16.82 -1.25 0.85
N HIS A 100 -17.05 -2.49 0.40
CA HIS A 100 -16.85 -3.68 1.23
C HIS A 100 -15.38 -4.05 1.45
N GLY A 101 -14.46 -3.47 0.68
CA GLY A 101 -13.03 -3.79 0.74
C GLY A 101 -12.63 -5.04 -0.05
N ASP A 102 -13.56 -5.63 -0.82
CA ASP A 102 -13.28 -6.78 -1.69
C ASP A 102 -12.53 -6.34 -2.96
N LEU A 103 -12.73 -5.10 -3.39
CA LEU A 103 -12.07 -4.49 -4.54
C LEU A 103 -11.03 -3.46 -4.08
N GLU A 104 -9.76 -3.86 -4.07
CA GLU A 104 -8.63 -2.96 -3.77
C GLU A 104 -8.37 -2.03 -4.98
N LEU A 105 -8.38 -0.72 -4.77
CA LEU A 105 -8.12 0.30 -5.80
C LEU A 105 -7.04 1.30 -5.35
N PRO A 106 -6.29 1.93 -6.29
CA PRO A 106 -5.32 2.99 -5.99
C PRO A 106 -5.93 4.31 -5.50
N HIS A 107 -7.18 4.55 -5.86
CA HIS A 107 -7.97 5.72 -5.47
C HIS A 107 -9.45 5.35 -5.56
N ALA A 108 -10.34 6.24 -5.10
CA ALA A 108 -11.78 6.08 -5.30
C ALA A 108 -12.11 5.92 -6.81
N PRO A 109 -13.16 5.15 -7.18
CA PRO A 109 -13.48 4.87 -8.58
C PRO A 109 -13.64 6.13 -9.46
N THR A 110 -13.07 6.12 -10.67
CA THR A 110 -13.00 7.29 -11.55
C THR A 110 -14.38 7.74 -12.02
N PHE A 111 -15.29 6.79 -12.30
CA PHE A 111 -16.65 7.09 -12.77
C PHE A 111 -17.48 7.91 -11.76
N LEU A 112 -17.07 8.00 -10.49
CA LEU A 112 -17.72 8.86 -9.50
C LEU A 112 -17.71 10.33 -9.95
N LYS A 113 -16.71 10.73 -10.73
CA LYS A 113 -16.61 12.07 -11.35
C LYS A 113 -17.79 12.45 -12.24
N ALA A 114 -18.47 11.47 -12.83
CA ALA A 114 -19.61 11.67 -13.70
C ALA A 114 -20.95 11.29 -13.07
N THR A 115 -20.94 10.52 -11.97
CA THR A 115 -22.15 9.91 -11.41
C THR A 115 -22.53 10.45 -10.03
N MET A 116 -21.66 11.24 -9.38
CA MET A 116 -21.90 11.75 -8.02
C MET A 116 -21.54 13.23 -7.87
N PRO A 117 -22.33 14.01 -7.10
CA PRO A 117 -22.01 15.39 -6.78
C PRO A 117 -20.69 15.53 -6.01
N LEU A 118 -20.06 16.70 -6.11
CA LEU A 118 -18.76 16.99 -5.51
C LEU A 118 -18.67 16.59 -4.03
N LEU A 119 -19.67 16.96 -3.22
CA LEU A 119 -19.64 16.69 -1.77
C LEU A 119 -19.61 15.18 -1.48
N GLN A 120 -20.42 14.39 -2.18
CA GLN A 120 -20.47 12.95 -1.95
C GLN A 120 -19.19 12.25 -2.45
N ARG A 121 -18.56 12.79 -3.51
CA ARG A 121 -17.25 12.33 -3.96
C ARG A 121 -16.17 12.58 -2.92
N ALA A 122 -16.14 13.78 -2.34
CA ALA A 122 -15.19 14.12 -1.28
C ALA A 122 -15.32 13.19 -0.07
N MET A 123 -16.55 12.82 0.31
CA MET A 123 -16.79 11.84 1.37
C MET A 123 -16.20 10.45 1.03
N LEU A 124 -16.32 10.00 -0.22
CA LEU A 124 -15.75 8.73 -0.66
C LEU A 124 -14.22 8.76 -0.80
N GLU A 125 -13.65 9.91 -1.16
CA GLU A 125 -12.21 10.15 -1.17
C GLU A 125 -11.66 10.11 0.26
N GLN A 126 -12.32 10.78 1.22
CA GLN A 126 -11.95 10.68 2.64
C GLN A 126 -12.11 9.25 3.18
N PHE A 127 -13.15 8.53 2.78
CA PHE A 127 -13.33 7.12 3.12
C PHE A 127 -12.17 6.26 2.58
N HIS A 128 -11.71 6.52 1.34
CA HIS A 128 -10.56 5.85 0.75
C HIS A 128 -9.31 6.00 1.64
N GLU A 129 -8.98 7.25 1.96
CA GLU A 129 -7.80 7.60 2.76
C GLU A 129 -7.88 7.00 4.18
N THR A 130 -9.08 6.92 4.75
CA THR A 130 -9.26 6.46 6.14
C THR A 130 -9.33 4.94 6.26
N HIS A 131 -9.94 4.24 5.30
CA HIS A 131 -10.30 2.83 5.44
C HIS A 131 -9.61 1.89 4.45
N MET A 132 -9.20 2.38 3.29
CA MET A 132 -8.54 1.56 2.28
C MET A 132 -7.02 1.67 2.36
N GLU A 133 -6.52 2.86 2.64
CA GLU A 133 -5.10 3.08 2.86
C GLU A 133 -4.63 2.57 4.22
N VAL A 134 -3.39 2.08 4.25
CA VAL A 134 -2.77 1.59 5.49
C VAL A 134 -1.45 2.29 5.69
N THR A 135 -1.27 2.90 6.86
CA THR A 135 -0.02 3.55 7.23
C THR A 135 0.76 2.68 8.20
N LEU A 136 1.97 2.27 7.81
CA LEU A 136 2.96 1.69 8.73
C LEU A 136 3.86 2.81 9.26
N THR A 137 4.25 2.71 10.53
CA THR A 137 5.21 3.65 11.13
C THR A 137 6.55 3.00 11.37
N ALA A 138 7.62 3.76 11.28
CA ALA A 138 8.93 3.32 11.71
C ALA A 138 9.54 4.37 12.63
N ASP A 139 10.10 3.90 13.74
CA ASP A 139 10.80 4.76 14.69
C ASP A 139 12.17 5.12 14.11
N VAL A 140 12.40 6.42 13.97
CA VAL A 140 13.65 7.02 13.52
C VAL A 140 14.43 7.46 14.75
N SER A 141 15.64 6.93 14.92
CA SER A 141 16.54 7.42 15.97
C SER A 141 16.96 8.87 15.68
N PRO A 142 17.10 9.74 16.70
CA PRO A 142 17.63 11.11 16.55
C PRO A 142 19.03 11.18 15.91
N ARG A 143 19.73 10.04 15.82
CA ARG A 143 21.02 9.92 15.13
C ARG A 143 20.89 10.06 13.62
N ALA A 144 19.73 9.72 13.04
CA ALA A 144 19.43 9.99 11.65
C ALA A 144 19.13 11.49 11.54
N LYS A 145 20.03 12.24 10.90
CA LYS A 145 19.96 13.69 10.71
C LYS A 145 18.92 14.03 9.64
N LEU A 146 17.67 13.66 9.87
CA LEU A 146 16.54 14.00 9.00
C LEU A 146 16.07 15.43 9.29
N ARG A 147 15.70 16.14 8.22
CA ARG A 147 15.08 17.47 8.33
C ARG A 147 13.57 17.30 8.43
N ARG A 148 12.92 18.16 9.23
CA ARG A 148 11.47 18.12 9.45
C ARG A 148 10.64 18.25 8.16
N ASN A 149 11.02 19.16 7.27
CA ASN A 149 10.27 19.43 6.03
C ASN A 149 10.88 18.71 4.81
N MET A 150 11.41 17.51 5.02
CA MET A 150 12.02 16.77 3.93
C MET A 150 10.95 16.21 3.01
N THR A 151 11.13 16.37 1.70
CA THR A 151 10.16 15.89 0.72
C THR A 151 10.19 14.37 0.64
N HIS A 152 9.06 13.81 0.23
CA HIS A 152 8.92 12.38 -0.11
C HIS A 152 10.07 11.85 -0.97
N ILE A 153 10.40 12.60 -2.04
CA ILE A 153 11.46 12.24 -2.99
C ILE A 153 12.83 12.23 -2.32
N ALA A 154 13.11 13.21 -1.45
CA ALA A 154 14.38 13.27 -0.73
C ALA A 154 14.51 12.14 0.31
N LEU A 155 13.41 11.74 0.96
CA LEU A 155 13.38 10.58 1.85
C LEU A 155 13.70 9.29 1.08
N PHE A 156 13.07 9.08 -0.09
CA PHE A 156 13.39 7.93 -0.92
C PHE A 156 14.81 7.93 -1.45
N ALA A 157 15.35 9.08 -1.87
CA ALA A 157 16.74 9.16 -2.31
C ALA A 157 17.71 8.69 -1.22
N GLN A 158 17.47 9.07 0.04
CA GLN A 158 18.29 8.64 1.16
C GLN A 158 18.11 7.15 1.50
N LEU A 159 16.89 6.63 1.41
CA LEU A 159 16.64 5.20 1.57
C LEU A 159 17.33 4.39 0.46
N TYR A 160 17.28 4.87 -0.78
CA TYR A 160 17.94 4.26 -1.92
C TYR A 160 19.45 4.25 -1.72
N GLU A 161 20.08 5.40 -1.44
CA GLU A 161 21.52 5.50 -1.20
C GLU A 161 21.99 4.58 -0.06
N ALA A 162 21.21 4.48 1.01
CA ALA A 162 21.56 3.65 2.16
C ALA A 162 21.39 2.14 1.93
N ASN A 163 20.54 1.72 0.99
CA ASN A 163 20.19 0.31 0.80
C ASN A 163 20.58 -0.30 -0.56
N ALA A 164 20.98 0.51 -1.54
CA ALA A 164 21.34 0.07 -2.89
C ALA A 164 22.77 -0.50 -3.03
N ASP A 165 23.37 -0.97 -1.92
CA ASP A 165 24.74 -1.51 -1.87
C ASP A 165 24.87 -2.91 -2.48
N SER A 166 23.76 -3.66 -2.54
CA SER A 166 23.66 -4.98 -3.16
C SER A 166 22.54 -5.01 -4.19
N GLU A 167 22.60 -5.96 -5.13
CA GLU A 167 21.54 -6.14 -6.12
C GLU A 167 20.18 -6.42 -5.46
N ARG A 168 20.15 -7.27 -4.43
CA ARG A 168 18.93 -7.52 -3.63
C ARG A 168 18.43 -6.27 -2.91
N GLY A 169 19.34 -5.44 -2.38
CA GLY A 169 18.98 -4.18 -1.77
C GLY A 169 18.38 -3.18 -2.75
N ARG A 170 18.85 -3.16 -4.01
CA ARG A 170 18.24 -2.38 -5.09
C ARG A 170 16.84 -2.89 -5.43
N GLN A 171 16.69 -4.20 -5.66
CA GLN A 171 15.39 -4.83 -5.91
C GLN A 171 14.38 -4.53 -4.79
N MET A 172 14.81 -4.60 -3.53
CA MET A 172 13.99 -4.25 -2.36
C MET A 172 13.49 -2.80 -2.41
N ILE A 173 14.40 -1.83 -2.64
CA ILE A 173 14.01 -0.41 -2.65
C ILE A 173 13.16 -0.08 -3.87
N ASP A 174 13.50 -0.60 -5.04
CA ASP A 174 12.71 -0.40 -6.26
C ASP A 174 11.28 -0.91 -6.03
N LYS A 175 11.14 -2.11 -5.46
CA LYS A 175 9.83 -2.68 -5.10
C LYS A 175 9.07 -1.81 -4.10
N MET A 176 9.76 -1.30 -3.07
CA MET A 176 9.16 -0.41 -2.08
C MET A 176 8.70 0.92 -2.69
N MET A 177 9.47 1.49 -3.62
CA MET A 177 9.10 2.72 -4.32
C MET A 177 7.86 2.53 -5.20
N ASP A 178 7.67 1.33 -5.77
CA ASP A 178 6.46 0.98 -6.53
C ASP A 178 5.23 0.77 -5.62
N ASP A 179 5.44 0.22 -4.41
CA ASP A 179 4.36 -0.18 -3.49
C ASP A 179 3.90 0.93 -2.52
N VAL A 180 4.80 1.85 -2.17
CA VAL A 180 4.51 2.95 -1.22
C VAL A 180 3.92 4.13 -1.97
N LYS A 181 2.69 4.50 -1.61
CA LYS A 181 2.00 5.68 -2.15
C LYS A 181 2.66 6.97 -1.68
N MET A 182 2.96 7.06 -0.39
CA MET A 182 3.55 8.25 0.21
C MET A 182 4.40 7.91 1.44
N LEU A 183 5.55 8.57 1.54
CA LEU A 183 6.47 8.52 2.65
C LEU A 183 6.68 9.92 3.24
N HIS A 184 6.42 10.08 4.55
CA HIS A 184 6.61 11.37 5.22
C HIS A 184 7.18 11.21 6.63
N PHE A 185 7.97 12.19 7.06
CA PHE A 185 8.56 12.26 8.39
C PHE A 185 7.82 13.30 9.23
N ASP A 186 7.43 12.94 10.44
CA ASP A 186 6.71 13.83 11.37
C ASP A 186 7.56 15.03 11.85
N GLY A 187 8.88 14.95 11.66
CA GLY A 187 9.84 15.95 12.11
C GLY A 187 10.45 15.68 13.48
N ILE A 188 10.09 14.57 14.11
CA ILE A 188 10.50 14.21 15.47
C ILE A 188 11.21 12.86 15.43
N HIS A 189 10.46 11.76 15.32
CA HIS A 189 11.01 10.41 15.41
C HIS A 189 10.19 9.37 14.63
N THR A 190 9.21 9.77 13.83
CA THR A 190 8.31 8.83 13.16
C THR A 190 8.31 9.02 11.66
N LEU A 191 8.62 7.94 10.95
CA LEU A 191 8.50 7.87 9.51
C LEU A 191 7.25 7.07 9.15
N HIS A 192 6.38 7.65 8.33
CA HIS A 192 5.10 7.08 7.94
C HIS A 192 5.16 6.58 6.50
N PHE A 193 4.87 5.31 6.30
CA PHE A 193 4.77 4.64 5.01
C PHE A 193 3.29 4.38 4.70
N VAL A 194 2.73 5.12 3.76
CA VAL A 194 1.35 4.99 3.31
C VAL A 194 1.29 4.03 2.14
N PHE A 195 0.51 2.95 2.29
CA PHE A 195 0.27 1.95 1.28
C PHE A 195 -1.18 2.03 0.80
N THR A 196 -1.37 1.80 -0.50
CA THR A 196 -2.70 1.70 -1.13
C THR A 196 -3.52 0.53 -0.61
N SER A 197 -2.86 -0.56 -0.19
CA SER A 197 -3.54 -1.80 0.21
C SER A 197 -2.94 -2.35 1.48
N GLY A 198 -3.81 -2.82 2.38
CA GLY A 198 -3.42 -3.54 3.57
C GLY A 198 -2.69 -4.86 3.27
N ARG A 199 -2.94 -5.49 2.11
CA ARG A 199 -2.19 -6.70 1.71
C ARG A 199 -0.71 -6.38 1.48
N VAL A 200 -0.46 -5.31 0.73
CA VAL A 200 0.91 -4.83 0.47
C VAL A 200 1.54 -4.37 1.78
N ALA A 201 0.86 -3.55 2.59
CA ALA A 201 1.40 -3.13 3.88
C ALA A 201 1.82 -4.32 4.78
N ARG A 202 1.05 -5.43 4.80
CA ARG A 202 1.41 -6.61 5.59
C ARG A 202 2.74 -7.25 5.20
N SER A 203 3.12 -7.24 3.91
CA SER A 203 4.42 -7.78 3.49
C SER A 203 5.59 -6.94 3.99
N TYR A 204 5.34 -5.68 4.33
CA TYR A 204 6.33 -4.74 4.86
C TYR A 204 6.36 -4.69 6.39
N LEU A 205 5.50 -5.41 7.10
CA LEU A 205 5.42 -5.37 8.56
C LEU A 205 6.61 -6.10 9.21
N GLY A 206 7.30 -5.44 10.15
CA GLY A 206 8.42 -6.03 10.87
C GLY A 206 9.74 -6.06 10.08
N LEU A 207 9.77 -5.45 8.90
CA LEU A 207 10.96 -5.31 8.09
C LEU A 207 11.87 -4.19 8.58
N ALA A 208 13.15 -4.28 8.21
CA ALA A 208 14.18 -3.34 8.61
C ALA A 208 14.83 -2.67 7.41
N PHE A 209 14.95 -1.34 7.47
CA PHE A 209 15.58 -0.52 6.43
C PHE A 209 16.72 0.31 6.99
N ARG A 210 17.73 0.60 6.18
CA ARG A 210 18.80 1.54 6.56
C ARG A 210 18.42 2.96 6.16
N LEU A 211 18.66 3.92 7.04
CA LEU A 211 18.54 5.34 6.75
C LEU A 211 19.61 6.11 7.50
N GLN A 212 20.50 6.80 6.77
CA GLN A 212 21.57 7.63 7.33
C GLN A 212 22.36 6.98 8.50
N GLY A 213 22.68 5.68 8.39
CA GLY A 213 23.43 4.95 9.43
C GLY A 213 22.60 4.48 10.63
N VAL A 214 21.27 4.52 10.54
CA VAL A 214 20.32 3.98 11.51
C VAL A 214 19.49 2.88 10.86
N VAL A 215 19.05 1.89 11.65
CA VAL A 215 18.06 0.91 11.23
C VAL A 215 16.67 1.34 11.67
N LEU A 216 15.77 1.43 10.70
CA LEU A 216 14.35 1.65 10.88
C LEU A 216 13.65 0.31 10.92
N ASN A 217 12.75 0.11 11.87
CA ASN A 217 11.88 -1.06 11.90
C ASN A 217 10.45 -0.61 11.64
N SER A 218 9.79 -1.17 10.62
CA SER A 218 8.37 -0.94 10.41
C SER A 218 7.57 -1.62 11.53
N ARG A 219 6.81 -0.82 12.25
CA ARG A 219 5.94 -1.19 13.36
C ARG A 219 4.50 -0.91 12.99
N THR A 220 3.63 -1.56 13.77
CA THR A 220 2.17 -1.62 13.74
C THR A 220 1.46 -0.61 12.82
N PRO A 221 0.48 -1.08 12.02
CA PRO A 221 -0.37 -0.14 11.29
C PRO A 221 -1.10 0.76 12.28
N ILE A 222 -1.03 2.08 12.08
CA ILE A 222 -1.97 2.98 12.73
C ILE A 222 -3.31 2.75 12.02
N ARG A 223 -4.12 1.81 12.54
CA ARG A 223 -5.55 1.83 12.23
C ARG A 223 -6.12 3.01 13.01
N THR A 224 -6.55 4.05 12.30
CA THR A 224 -7.51 5.02 12.82
C THR A 224 -8.65 4.23 13.48
N PRO A 225 -9.06 4.59 14.72
CA PRO A 225 -10.02 3.79 15.47
C PRO A 225 -11.29 3.62 14.65
N GLN A 226 -11.61 2.37 14.33
CA GLN A 226 -12.87 2.00 13.72
C GLN A 226 -14.00 2.48 14.64
N LEU A 227 -14.99 3.19 14.08
CA LEU A 227 -16.34 3.16 14.63
C LEU A 227 -16.80 1.70 14.55
N GLU A 228 -16.60 0.97 15.64
CA GLU A 228 -17.14 -0.38 15.85
C GLU A 228 -18.62 -0.37 15.45
N PRO A 229 -19.08 -1.25 14.53
CA PRO A 229 -20.50 -1.46 14.37
C PRO A 229 -21.01 -2.03 15.68
N SER A 230 -21.81 -1.24 16.39
CA SER A 230 -22.59 -1.66 17.55
C SER A 230 -23.12 -3.06 17.32
N VAL A 231 -22.52 -4.03 18.02
CA VAL A 231 -23.02 -5.39 18.10
C VAL A 231 -24.44 -5.27 18.65
N ARG A 232 -25.42 -5.32 17.74
CA ARG A 232 -26.82 -5.55 18.12
C ARG A 232 -26.84 -6.89 18.83
N ARG A 233 -26.84 -6.85 20.16
CA ARG A 233 -27.30 -7.95 21.00
C ARG A 233 -28.77 -8.17 20.65
N ASN A 234 -29.01 -9.10 19.73
CA ASN A 234 -30.29 -9.77 19.65
C ASN A 234 -30.29 -10.94 20.66
N CYS A 235 -31.51 -11.28 21.08
CA CYS A 235 -31.92 -12.38 21.97
C CYS A 235 -31.96 -11.96 23.45
N VAL A 236 -33.09 -12.06 24.18
CA VAL A 236 -34.23 -12.98 24.05
C VAL A 236 -35.50 -12.29 24.57
N ALA A 237 -36.55 -12.19 23.75
CA ALA A 237 -37.91 -12.03 24.26
C ALA A 237 -38.51 -13.42 24.40
N SER A 238 -38.51 -13.94 25.62
CA SER A 238 -39.14 -15.21 25.97
C SER A 238 -40.66 -15.02 25.95
N THR A 239 -41.32 -15.37 24.85
CA THR A 239 -42.75 -15.64 24.86
C THR A 239 -42.95 -17.06 25.35
N GLN A 240 -43.05 -17.24 26.67
CA GLN A 240 -43.57 -18.47 27.25
C GLN A 240 -45.09 -18.38 27.30
N CYS A 241 -45.72 -19.28 26.54
CA CYS A 241 -47.07 -19.77 26.78
C CYS A 241 -47.29 -20.07 28.28
N GLY A 242 -48.37 -19.54 28.83
CA GLY A 242 -48.94 -19.95 30.10
C GLY A 242 -50.46 -19.98 29.97
N SER A 243 -50.99 -21.12 29.52
CA SER A 243 -52.39 -21.48 29.68
C SER A 243 -52.61 -22.09 31.07
N MET A 244 -53.83 -21.93 31.58
CA MET A 244 -54.47 -22.59 32.72
C MET A 244 -54.48 -21.82 34.06
N GLY A 245 -55.72 -21.55 34.49
CA GLY A 245 -56.11 -20.97 35.76
C GLY A 245 -57.62 -20.74 35.76
N GLN A 246 -58.37 -21.83 35.68
CA GLN A 246 -59.80 -21.89 36.00
C GLN A 246 -60.02 -21.70 37.51
N ASP A 247 -61.24 -21.27 37.82
CA ASP A 247 -62.00 -21.48 39.06
C ASP A 247 -62.04 -20.38 40.14
N MET A 248 -63.30 -19.96 40.36
CA MET A 248 -63.97 -19.23 41.46
C MET A 248 -63.78 -17.71 41.57
#